data_AF-A0AAV5V186-F1
#
_entry.id   AF-A0AAV5V186-F1
#
_cell.length_a   1.000
_cell.length_b   1.000
_cell.length_c   1.000
_cell.angle_alpha   90.00
_cell.angle_beta   90.00
_cell.angle_gamma   90.00
#
_symmetry.space_group_name_H-M   'P 1'
#
loop_
_entity.id
_entity.type
_entity.pdbx_description
1 polymer ?
#
loop_
_entity_poly.entity_id
_entity_poly.type
_entity_poly.pdbx_seq_one_letter_code
_entity_poly.pdbx_strand_id
1 'polypeptide(L)'
;TWGSMRTAPALSHPISLPRSFVSGFSRHFKMVIDVSSPKTCLICAAPMTVPHYGIESCRACASFFKRAKLSDKKFACRQGGNNCSILKGMVYDNKHTATELSSTHTAQRSLSDPEEFRPSSSREPVQSILKQIGRQFNASVDSRRTQELQLLQSRSDLKFAPHPTQKLYWVNYETSVPLFHISMNETRIFYEKAFPAIAKLSVEEQDLLAKSYFPKFAIVDNMHRTRKVWGDMKRFIMASVVSTIDLTRLDLCFGEE
;
A
#
# COMPACT_ATOMS: atom_id res chain seq x y z
N THR A 1 21.78 17.10 38.46
CA THR A 1 22.40 16.20 37.47
C THR A 1 21.33 15.71 36.49
N TRP A 2 20.96 16.58 35.54
CA TRP A 2 20.04 16.26 34.44
C TRP A 2 20.89 16.04 33.19
N GLY A 3 20.89 14.80 32.71
CA GLY A 3 21.71 14.35 31.59
C GLY A 3 21.29 15.01 30.28
N SER A 4 22.30 15.52 29.58
CA SER A 4 22.25 16.11 28.25
C SER A 4 21.41 15.28 27.26
N MET A 5 20.22 15.80 26.90
CA MET A 5 19.51 15.38 25.70
C MET A 5 20.26 15.94 24.49
N ARG A 6 20.85 15.05 23.70
CA ARG A 6 21.47 15.40 22.42
C ARG A 6 20.37 15.91 21.50
N THR A 7 20.50 17.15 21.07
CA THR A 7 19.75 17.74 19.97
C THR A 7 19.96 16.90 18.71
N ALA A 8 18.87 16.46 18.09
CA ALA A 8 18.91 15.83 16.78
C ALA A 8 19.49 16.85 15.77
N PRO A 9 20.36 16.42 14.83
CA PRO A 9 20.90 17.31 13.83
C PRO A 9 19.76 17.90 12.98
N ALA A 10 19.76 19.21 12.83
CA ALA A 10 18.87 19.91 11.92
C ALA A 10 19.03 19.29 10.52
N LEU A 11 17.92 18.83 9.94
CA LEU A 11 17.87 18.36 8.56
C LEU A 11 18.24 19.54 7.66
N SER A 12 19.50 19.57 7.22
CA SER A 12 20.00 20.54 6.27
C SER A 12 19.31 20.30 4.92
N HIS A 13 18.44 21.24 4.57
CA HIS A 13 17.62 21.33 3.36
C HIS A 13 16.26 20.60 3.42
N PRO A 14 15.14 21.34 3.53
CA PRO A 14 13.83 20.80 3.19
C PRO A 14 13.88 20.37 1.72
N ILE A 15 13.69 19.08 1.46
CA ILE A 15 13.57 18.55 0.11
C ILE A 15 12.36 19.25 -0.51
N SER A 16 12.62 20.10 -1.50
CA SER A 16 11.57 20.73 -2.31
C SER A 16 10.88 19.63 -3.11
N LEU A 17 9.68 19.23 -2.68
CA LEU A 17 8.85 18.37 -3.51
C LEU A 17 8.57 19.13 -4.82
N PRO A 18 8.78 18.51 -5.99
CA PRO A 18 8.48 19.15 -7.26
C PRO A 18 6.99 19.54 -7.28
N ARG A 19 6.67 20.77 -7.69
CA ARG A 19 5.29 21.31 -7.75
C ARG A 19 4.29 20.37 -8.45
N SER A 20 4.75 19.54 -9.38
CA SER A 20 3.95 18.53 -10.08
C SER A 20 3.42 17.40 -9.17
N PHE A 21 4.06 17.15 -8.03
CA PHE A 21 3.63 16.13 -7.07
C PHE A 21 2.39 16.58 -6.28
N VAL A 22 2.33 17.85 -5.90
CA VAL A 22 1.21 18.42 -5.13
C VAL A 22 -0.06 18.51 -5.99
N SER A 23 0.06 18.91 -7.26
CA SER A 23 -1.08 19.01 -8.17
C SER A 23 -1.66 17.66 -8.61
N GLY A 24 -0.85 16.59 -8.60
CA GLY A 24 -1.30 15.23 -8.90
C GLY A 24 -2.12 14.58 -7.78
N PHE A 25 -1.91 15.01 -6.53
CA PHE A 25 -2.53 14.39 -5.35
C PHE A 25 -4.06 14.56 -5.32
N SER A 26 -4.58 15.73 -5.72
CA SER A 26 -6.02 16.01 -5.75
C SER A 26 -6.78 15.11 -6.74
N ARG A 27 -6.22 14.84 -7.93
CA ARG A 27 -6.81 13.90 -8.91
C ARG A 27 -6.74 12.45 -8.44
N HIS A 28 -5.69 12.07 -7.72
CA HIS A 28 -5.52 10.72 -7.19
C HIS A 28 -6.48 10.42 -6.03
N PHE A 29 -6.79 11.40 -5.18
CA PHE A 29 -7.71 11.22 -4.05
C PHE A 29 -9.14 10.85 -4.49
N LYS A 30 -9.61 11.42 -5.61
CA LYS A 30 -10.93 11.09 -6.19
C LYS A 30 -11.03 9.65 -6.73
N MET A 31 -9.90 9.01 -7.08
CA MET A 31 -9.85 7.65 -7.63
C MET A 31 -9.99 6.54 -6.57
N VAL A 32 -9.85 6.88 -5.28
CA VAL A 32 -9.64 5.91 -4.19
C VAL A 32 -10.94 5.52 -3.49
N ILE A 33 -12.01 6.28 -3.68
CA ILE A 33 -13.35 5.99 -3.11
C ILE A 33 -14.24 5.32 -4.18
N ASP A 34 -13.67 4.42 -4.99
CA ASP A 34 -14.48 3.37 -5.61
C ASP A 34 -14.38 2.14 -4.70
N VAL A 35 -15.22 2.12 -3.67
CA VAL A 35 -15.48 0.92 -2.87
C VAL A 35 -16.15 -0.07 -3.82
N SER A 36 -15.28 -0.81 -4.53
CA SER A 36 -15.64 -1.49 -5.76
C SER A 36 -16.83 -2.42 -5.56
N SER A 37 -17.75 -2.35 -6.51
CA SER A 37 -18.71 -3.42 -6.78
C SER A 37 -18.03 -4.81 -6.73
N PRO A 38 -18.76 -5.87 -6.35
CA PRO A 38 -18.21 -7.22 -6.31
C PRO A 38 -17.56 -7.57 -7.64
N LYS A 39 -16.24 -7.79 -7.62
CA LYS A 39 -15.46 -8.10 -8.81
C LYS A 39 -15.67 -9.55 -9.22
N THR A 40 -15.75 -9.79 -10.52
CA THR A 40 -15.86 -11.13 -11.09
C THR A 40 -14.58 -11.50 -11.83
N CYS A 41 -14.19 -12.75 -11.71
CA CYS A 41 -13.05 -13.30 -12.41
C CYS A 41 -13.27 -13.29 -13.92
N LEU A 42 -12.39 -12.67 -14.70
CA LEU A 42 -12.43 -12.64 -16.17
C LEU A 42 -12.22 -14.02 -16.81
N ILE A 43 -11.87 -15.02 -16.00
CA ILE A 43 -11.57 -16.38 -16.43
C ILE A 43 -12.83 -17.25 -16.39
N CYS A 44 -13.45 -17.34 -15.22
CA CYS A 44 -14.57 -18.25 -14.95
C CYS A 44 -15.82 -17.55 -14.37
N ALA A 45 -15.83 -16.22 -14.34
CA ALA A 45 -16.87 -15.39 -13.74
C ALA A 45 -17.12 -15.63 -12.24
N ALA A 46 -16.25 -16.39 -11.55
CA ALA A 46 -16.37 -16.56 -10.11
C ALA A 46 -16.16 -15.23 -9.37
N PRO A 47 -16.90 -14.96 -8.28
CA PRO A 47 -16.68 -13.78 -7.46
C PRO A 47 -15.26 -13.79 -6.88
N MET A 48 -14.66 -12.61 -6.82
CA MET A 48 -13.30 -12.43 -6.32
C MET A 48 -13.19 -11.15 -5.51
N THR A 49 -12.27 -11.16 -4.56
CA THR A 49 -12.00 -10.00 -3.69
C THR A 49 -10.70 -9.30 -4.05
N VAL A 50 -9.74 -10.01 -4.65
CA VAL A 50 -8.38 -9.50 -4.92
C VAL A 50 -7.89 -10.03 -6.27
N PRO A 51 -7.35 -9.18 -7.17
CA PRO A 51 -6.74 -9.61 -8.43
C PRO A 51 -5.44 -10.38 -8.19
N HIS A 52 -5.11 -11.31 -9.10
CA HIS A 52 -3.88 -12.11 -9.05
C HIS A 52 -3.11 -11.99 -10.35
N TYR A 53 -1.77 -11.90 -10.26
CA TYR A 53 -0.86 -11.76 -11.40
C TYR A 53 -1.16 -10.57 -12.33
N GLY A 54 -1.69 -9.48 -11.76
CA GLY A 54 -2.00 -8.26 -12.52
C GLY A 54 -3.31 -8.32 -13.32
N ILE A 55 -4.10 -9.40 -13.22
CA ILE A 55 -5.40 -9.53 -13.87
C ILE A 55 -6.50 -9.84 -12.85
N GLU A 56 -7.75 -9.53 -13.19
CA GLU A 56 -8.93 -9.89 -12.38
C GLU A 56 -9.22 -11.39 -12.51
N SER A 57 -8.46 -12.19 -11.77
CA SER A 57 -8.60 -13.65 -11.69
C SER A 57 -8.90 -14.11 -10.28
N CYS A 58 -9.71 -15.17 -10.12
CA CYS A 58 -9.95 -15.79 -8.82
C CYS A 58 -8.75 -16.65 -8.39
N ARG A 59 -8.67 -16.95 -7.09
CA ARG A 59 -7.59 -17.75 -6.50
C ARG A 59 -7.37 -19.10 -7.19
N ALA A 60 -8.46 -19.76 -7.61
CA ALA A 60 -8.39 -21.08 -8.25
C ALA A 60 -7.72 -21.00 -9.62
N CYS A 61 -8.16 -20.07 -10.49
CA CYS A 61 -7.59 -19.88 -11.82
C CYS A 61 -6.14 -19.37 -11.75
N ALA A 62 -5.83 -18.47 -10.81
CA ALA A 62 -4.48 -18.01 -10.54
C ALA A 62 -3.54 -19.17 -10.15
N SER A 63 -4.00 -20.04 -9.23
CA SER A 63 -3.23 -21.22 -8.80
C SER A 63 -3.05 -22.22 -9.94
N PHE A 64 -4.07 -22.39 -10.78
CA PHE A 64 -4.01 -23.24 -11.95
C PHE A 64 -2.93 -22.76 -12.93
N PHE A 65 -2.97 -21.47 -13.30
CA PHE A 65 -1.98 -20.84 -14.18
C PHE A 65 -0.55 -21.00 -13.64
N LYS A 66 -0.34 -20.74 -12.33
CA LYS A 66 0.97 -20.93 -11.69
C LYS A 66 1.49 -22.36 -11.85
N ARG A 67 0.65 -23.37 -11.60
CA ARG A 67 1.06 -24.78 -11.74
C ARG A 67 1.37 -25.13 -13.19
N ALA A 68 0.48 -24.77 -14.12
CA ALA A 68 0.68 -25.01 -15.55
C ALA A 68 2.03 -24.44 -16.01
N LYS A 69 2.31 -23.19 -15.65
CA LYS A 69 3.54 -22.49 -16.03
C LYS A 69 4.80 -23.10 -15.43
N LEU A 70 4.78 -23.49 -14.15
CA LEU A 70 5.93 -24.09 -13.48
C LEU A 70 6.23 -25.52 -13.98
N SER A 71 5.21 -26.25 -14.41
CA SER A 71 5.38 -27.62 -14.92
C SER A 71 5.67 -27.70 -16.43
N ASP A 72 5.66 -26.56 -17.13
CA ASP A 72 5.67 -26.46 -18.61
C ASP A 72 4.69 -27.44 -19.30
N LYS A 73 3.56 -27.73 -18.62
CA LYS A 73 2.63 -28.76 -19.07
C LYS A 73 1.68 -28.19 -20.10
N LYS A 74 1.67 -28.80 -21.29
CA LYS A 74 0.65 -28.58 -22.32
C LYS A 74 -0.56 -29.48 -22.03
N PHE A 75 -1.76 -28.92 -22.08
CA PHE A 75 -3.00 -29.66 -21.86
C PHE A 75 -3.70 -29.89 -23.20
N ALA A 76 -4.08 -31.13 -23.49
CA ALA A 76 -4.89 -31.46 -24.66
C ALA A 76 -6.38 -31.29 -24.35
N CYS A 77 -7.13 -30.67 -25.27
CA CYS A 77 -8.58 -30.60 -25.14
C CYS A 77 -9.20 -31.99 -25.34
N ARG A 78 -9.99 -32.42 -24.35
CA ARG A 78 -10.68 -33.72 -24.40
C ARG A 78 -11.76 -33.78 -25.48
N GLN A 79 -12.34 -32.63 -25.84
CA GLN A 79 -13.38 -32.52 -26.87
C GLN A 79 -12.78 -32.29 -28.27
N GLY A 80 -11.45 -32.16 -28.40
CA GLY A 80 -10.74 -31.94 -29.67
C GLY A 80 -10.91 -30.54 -30.29
N GLY A 81 -12.00 -29.83 -30.00
CA GLY A 81 -12.36 -28.56 -30.64
C GLY A 81 -11.75 -27.28 -30.05
N ASN A 82 -11.07 -27.35 -28.88
CA ASN A 82 -10.50 -26.19 -28.17
C ASN A 82 -11.47 -25.00 -27.96
N ASN A 83 -12.78 -25.22 -27.99
CA ASN A 83 -13.83 -24.22 -27.96
C ASN A 83 -14.72 -24.33 -26.71
N CYS A 84 -14.18 -24.91 -25.62
CA CYS A 84 -14.92 -25.09 -24.38
C CYS A 84 -15.24 -23.72 -23.75
N SER A 85 -16.50 -23.50 -23.39
CA SER A 85 -16.91 -22.30 -22.64
C SER A 85 -16.51 -22.44 -21.16
N ILE A 86 -15.80 -21.44 -20.63
CA ILE A 86 -15.27 -21.45 -19.25
C ILE A 86 -16.25 -20.76 -18.27
N LEU A 87 -17.44 -20.38 -18.75
CA LEU A 87 -18.46 -19.74 -17.94
C LEU A 87 -19.05 -20.69 -16.89
N LYS A 88 -19.38 -20.12 -15.73
CA LYS A 88 -19.78 -20.80 -14.50
C LYS A 88 -21.01 -21.69 -14.74
N GLY A 89 -20.87 -23.00 -14.53
CA GLY A 89 -21.96 -23.98 -14.67
C GLY A 89 -21.52 -25.44 -14.68
N MET A 90 -20.24 -25.73 -14.98
CA MET A 90 -19.71 -27.07 -14.76
C MET A 90 -19.44 -27.26 -13.26
N VAL A 91 -20.41 -27.89 -12.58
CA VAL A 91 -20.15 -28.64 -11.35
C VAL A 91 -18.98 -29.57 -11.68
N TYR A 92 -17.82 -29.30 -11.08
CA TYR A 92 -16.75 -30.30 -11.03
C TYR A 92 -17.27 -31.43 -10.14
N ASP A 93 -18.03 -32.35 -10.73
CA ASP A 93 -18.12 -33.69 -10.17
C ASP A 93 -16.68 -34.17 -10.04
N ASN A 94 -16.32 -34.51 -8.81
CA ASN A 94 -14.97 -34.90 -8.40
C ASN A 94 -14.36 -35.91 -9.36
N LYS A 95 -13.62 -35.43 -10.37
CA LYS A 95 -12.59 -36.12 -11.14
C LYS A 95 -12.12 -35.21 -12.30
N HIS A 96 -10.93 -34.66 -12.14
CA HIS A 96 -10.04 -34.11 -13.19
C HIS A 96 -10.12 -32.60 -13.52
N THR A 97 -9.11 -31.90 -13.02
CA THR A 97 -8.32 -30.75 -13.54
C THR A 97 -8.81 -29.98 -14.78
N ALA A 98 -8.96 -28.65 -14.60
CA ALA A 98 -9.34 -27.61 -15.57
C ALA A 98 -8.12 -26.88 -16.19
N THR A 99 -8.14 -26.60 -17.51
CA THR A 99 -7.24 -25.70 -18.29
C THR A 99 -8.03 -25.26 -19.55
N GLU A 100 -7.97 -24.09 -20.20
CA GLU A 100 -7.05 -22.93 -20.23
C GLU A 100 -7.82 -21.69 -20.71
N LEU A 101 -7.48 -20.51 -20.17
CA LEU A 101 -7.96 -19.21 -20.65
C LEU A 101 -6.90 -18.60 -21.54
N SER A 102 -7.30 -18.22 -22.75
CA SER A 102 -6.41 -17.73 -23.80
C SER A 102 -5.66 -16.47 -23.37
N SER A 103 -4.37 -16.53 -23.60
CA SER A 103 -3.33 -15.55 -23.35
C SER A 103 -3.18 -14.55 -24.49
N THR A 104 -3.36 -13.27 -24.19
CA THR A 104 -2.81 -12.14 -24.97
C THR A 104 -2.12 -11.13 -24.06
N HIS A 105 -1.26 -11.56 -23.11
CA HIS A 105 -0.29 -10.64 -22.50
C HIS A 105 1.02 -11.38 -22.16
N THR A 106 2.04 -11.08 -22.95
CA THR A 106 3.39 -11.65 -22.88
C THR A 106 4.21 -10.94 -21.81
N ALA A 107 4.60 -11.64 -20.74
CA ALA A 107 5.65 -11.20 -19.83
C ALA A 107 6.68 -12.35 -19.70
N GLN A 108 7.76 -12.26 -20.47
CA GLN A 108 8.90 -13.16 -20.37
C GLN A 108 9.83 -12.66 -19.26
N ARG A 109 10.10 -13.52 -18.27
CA ARG A 109 11.29 -13.43 -17.42
C ARG A 109 11.91 -14.81 -17.35
N SER A 110 13.14 -14.91 -17.83
CA SER A 110 13.99 -16.10 -17.81
C SER A 110 14.40 -16.43 -16.36
N LEU A 111 14.33 -17.71 -16.01
CA LEU A 111 14.81 -18.27 -14.75
C LEU A 111 16.01 -19.16 -15.09
N SER A 112 17.17 -18.84 -14.53
CA SER A 112 18.44 -19.55 -14.67
C SER A 112 18.56 -20.74 -13.70
N ASP A 113 19.45 -21.67 -14.08
CA ASP A 113 19.69 -23.01 -13.54
C ASP A 113 20.04 -23.12 -12.03
N PRO A 114 19.91 -24.32 -11.42
CA PRO A 114 20.12 -24.53 -9.99
C PRO A 114 21.61 -24.62 -9.63
N GLU A 115 22.09 -23.68 -8.82
CA GLU A 115 23.46 -23.64 -8.30
C GLU A 115 23.69 -24.66 -7.16
N GLU A 116 24.86 -25.30 -7.17
CA GLU A 116 25.29 -26.32 -6.20
C GLU A 116 25.39 -25.78 -4.75
N PHE A 117 24.87 -26.56 -3.81
CA PHE A 117 24.73 -26.21 -2.41
C PHE A 117 26.07 -26.33 -1.65
N ARG A 118 26.74 -25.20 -1.43
CA ARG A 118 27.95 -25.12 -0.58
C ARG A 118 27.56 -24.83 0.88
N PRO A 119 27.95 -25.67 1.86
CA PRO A 119 27.58 -25.48 3.26
C PRO A 119 28.34 -24.28 3.85
N SER A 120 27.63 -23.17 4.09
CA SER A 120 28.19 -21.96 4.71
C SER A 120 28.20 -22.05 6.24
N SER A 121 29.34 -21.68 6.80
CA SER A 121 29.62 -21.51 8.22
C SER A 121 28.67 -20.49 8.90
N SER A 122 28.31 -20.80 10.15
CA SER A 122 27.84 -19.87 11.19
C SER A 122 26.99 -18.68 10.71
N ARG A 123 25.73 -18.95 10.30
CA ARG A 123 24.78 -17.87 9.99
C ARG A 123 24.24 -17.26 11.27
N GLU A 124 24.57 -15.99 11.49
CA GLU A 124 23.83 -15.09 12.38
C GLU A 124 22.31 -15.28 12.18
N PRO A 125 21.51 -15.32 13.25
CA PRO A 125 20.07 -15.54 13.15
C PRO A 125 19.43 -14.43 12.31
N VAL A 126 19.03 -14.78 11.09
CA VAL A 126 18.40 -13.86 10.14
C VAL A 126 17.12 -13.32 10.77
N GLN A 127 17.13 -12.02 11.13
CA GLN A 127 15.94 -11.37 11.67
C GLN A 127 14.82 -11.44 10.63
N SER A 128 13.63 -11.89 11.04
CA SER A 128 12.46 -11.93 10.17
C SER A 128 12.18 -10.55 9.58
N ILE A 129 12.09 -10.48 8.25
CA ILE A 129 11.78 -9.25 7.50
C ILE A 129 10.48 -8.60 7.99
N LEU A 130 9.48 -9.39 8.39
CA LEU A 130 8.22 -8.87 8.92
C LEU A 130 8.42 -8.17 10.27
N LYS A 131 9.30 -8.70 11.14
CA LYS A 131 9.64 -8.08 12.43
C LYS A 131 10.40 -6.78 12.21
N GLN A 132 11.29 -6.73 11.22
CA GLN A 132 11.97 -5.49 10.83
C GLN A 132 10.98 -4.45 10.32
N ILE A 133 10.10 -4.82 9.38
CA ILE A 133 9.07 -3.92 8.83
C ILE A 133 8.19 -3.36 9.96
N GLY A 134 7.67 -4.23 10.84
CA GLY A 134 6.83 -3.80 11.96
C GLY A 134 7.54 -2.83 12.90
N ARG A 135 8.80 -3.09 13.24
CA ARG A 135 9.63 -2.20 14.08
C ARG A 135 9.81 -0.83 13.42
N GLN A 136 10.19 -0.79 12.15
CA GLN A 136 10.46 0.47 11.44
C GLN A 136 9.17 1.25 11.18
N PHE A 137 8.07 0.56 10.89
CA PHE A 137 6.76 1.19 10.74
C PHE A 137 6.35 1.88 12.04
N ASN A 138 6.38 1.18 13.18
CA ASN A 138 6.04 1.77 14.48
C ASN A 138 6.92 2.99 14.81
N ALA A 139 8.23 2.90 14.59
CA ALA A 139 9.14 4.03 14.79
C ALA A 139 8.77 5.24 13.92
N SER A 140 8.38 5.01 12.65
CA SER A 140 7.87 6.05 11.76
C SER A 140 6.55 6.65 12.25
N VAL A 141 5.63 5.84 12.80
CA VAL A 141 4.40 6.33 13.42
C VAL A 141 4.68 7.26 14.59
N ASP A 142 5.59 6.87 15.49
CA ASP A 142 5.92 7.64 16.68
C ASP A 142 6.65 8.95 16.32
N SER A 143 7.55 8.89 15.33
CA SER A 143 8.23 10.07 14.80
C SER A 143 7.22 11.06 14.17
N ARG A 144 6.33 10.57 13.30
CA ARG A 144 5.25 11.38 12.71
C ARG A 144 4.39 12.00 13.78
N ARG A 145 3.93 11.22 14.76
CA ARG A 145 3.12 11.73 15.88
C ARG A 145 3.78 12.90 16.58
N THR A 146 5.08 12.79 16.87
CA THR A 146 5.84 13.85 17.56
C THR A 146 5.90 15.12 16.73
N GLN A 147 6.28 15.00 15.45
CA GLN A 147 6.40 16.15 14.54
C GLN A 147 5.04 16.80 14.23
N GLU A 148 4.01 15.99 13.98
CA GLU A 148 2.66 16.48 13.72
C GLU A 148 2.11 17.21 14.96
N LEU A 149 2.27 16.67 16.17
CA LEU A 149 1.84 17.36 17.39
C LEU A 149 2.58 18.67 17.59
N GLN A 150 3.89 18.72 17.33
CA GLN A 150 4.67 19.95 17.42
C GLN A 150 4.13 21.02 16.46
N LEU A 151 3.86 20.63 15.20
CA LEU A 151 3.27 21.52 14.20
C LEU A 151 1.89 22.02 14.65
N LEU A 152 1.00 21.12 15.09
CA LEU A 152 -0.38 21.46 15.47
C LEU A 152 -0.45 22.27 16.76
N GLN A 153 0.47 22.07 17.71
CA GLN A 153 0.53 22.83 18.95
C GLN A 153 0.97 24.28 18.75
N SER A 154 1.73 24.57 17.69
CA SER A 154 2.05 25.96 17.32
C SER A 154 0.87 26.73 16.73
N ARG A 155 -0.25 26.06 16.45
CA ARG A 155 -1.46 26.66 15.86
C ARG A 155 -2.55 26.83 16.92
N SER A 156 -2.99 28.07 17.13
CA SER A 156 -4.07 28.41 18.08
C SER A 156 -5.48 28.27 17.49
N ASP A 157 -5.60 28.24 16.16
CA ASP A 157 -6.87 28.22 15.43
C ASP A 157 -7.47 26.82 15.27
N LEU A 158 -6.70 25.77 15.55
CA LEU A 158 -7.12 24.39 15.32
C LEU A 158 -8.07 23.88 16.41
N LYS A 159 -9.14 23.22 15.95
CA LYS A 159 -10.17 22.64 16.81
C LYS A 159 -9.96 21.14 16.99
N PHE A 160 -10.35 20.63 18.15
CA PHE A 160 -10.36 19.19 18.41
C PHE A 160 -11.53 18.49 17.73
N ALA A 161 -11.26 17.32 17.17
CA ALA A 161 -12.27 16.39 16.74
C ALA A 161 -12.84 15.61 17.94
N PRO A 162 -14.16 15.40 18.02
CA PRO A 162 -14.80 14.71 19.13
C PRO A 162 -14.47 13.22 19.05
N HIS A 163 -13.62 12.73 19.94
CA HIS A 163 -13.30 11.31 20.07
C HIS A 163 -13.18 10.95 21.57
N PRO A 164 -13.76 9.82 22.02
CA PRO A 164 -13.87 9.52 23.45
C PRO A 164 -12.52 9.32 24.16
N THR A 165 -11.51 8.80 23.45
CA THR A 165 -10.23 8.37 24.06
C THR A 165 -8.98 8.97 23.43
N GLN A 166 -9.11 9.76 22.36
CA GLN A 166 -7.96 10.22 21.58
C GLN A 166 -8.09 11.72 21.32
N LYS A 167 -6.97 12.43 21.46
CA LYS A 167 -6.87 13.85 21.13
C LYS A 167 -6.55 13.97 19.64
N LEU A 168 -7.57 14.27 18.84
CA LEU A 168 -7.47 14.40 17.40
C LEU A 168 -7.79 15.83 16.97
N TYR A 169 -7.17 16.29 15.89
CA TYR A 169 -7.36 17.62 15.35
C TYR A 169 -8.15 17.58 14.06
N TRP A 170 -9.06 18.53 13.88
CA TRP A 170 -9.58 18.84 12.55
C TRP A 170 -8.48 19.45 11.71
N VAL A 171 -8.41 19.04 10.44
CA VAL A 171 -7.50 19.64 9.48
C VAL A 171 -8.24 20.24 8.31
N ASN A 172 -7.77 21.41 7.91
CA ASN A 172 -8.11 22.07 6.66
C ASN A 172 -6.97 21.90 5.65
N TYR A 173 -7.16 22.40 4.44
CA TYR A 173 -6.16 22.34 3.37
C TYR A 173 -4.80 22.88 3.81
N GLU A 174 -4.79 24.06 4.43
CA GLU A 174 -3.57 24.74 4.89
C GLU A 174 -2.77 23.88 5.88
N THR A 175 -3.44 23.20 6.81
CA THR A 175 -2.79 22.32 7.79
C THR A 175 -2.44 20.95 7.20
N SER A 176 -3.22 20.48 6.22
CA SER A 176 -3.02 19.17 5.60
C SER A 176 -1.72 19.09 4.81
N VAL A 177 -1.29 20.18 4.16
CA VAL A 177 -0.06 20.24 3.35
C VAL A 177 1.20 19.95 4.20
N PRO A 178 1.50 20.68 5.29
CA PRO A 178 2.67 20.39 6.11
C PRO A 178 2.59 19.03 6.81
N LEU A 179 1.41 18.57 7.23
CA LEU A 179 1.24 17.21 7.75
C LEU A 179 1.56 16.14 6.69
N PHE A 180 1.16 16.37 5.45
CA PHE A 180 1.47 15.49 4.34
C PHE A 180 2.98 15.46 4.07
N HIS A 181 3.68 16.60 4.16
CA HIS A 181 5.15 16.64 4.07
C HIS A 181 5.82 15.82 5.17
N ILE A 182 5.38 15.94 6.43
CA ILE A 182 5.86 15.10 7.54
C ILE A 182 5.64 13.62 7.21
N SER A 183 4.44 13.27 6.75
CA SER A 183 4.09 11.89 6.41
C SER A 183 4.95 11.32 5.29
N MET A 184 5.19 12.10 4.23
CA MET A 184 6.03 11.71 3.09
C MET A 184 7.49 11.49 3.49
N ASN A 185 8.07 12.40 4.27
CA ASN A 185 9.45 12.29 4.74
C ASN A 185 9.64 11.05 5.63
N GLU A 186 8.74 10.84 6.58
CA GLU A 186 8.80 9.70 7.49
C GLU A 186 8.52 8.36 6.79
N THR A 187 7.66 8.37 5.77
CA THR A 187 7.41 7.20 4.92
C THR A 187 8.68 6.83 4.15
N ARG A 188 9.38 7.81 3.58
CA ARG A 188 10.67 7.57 2.91
C ARG A 188 11.69 6.94 3.86
N ILE A 189 11.87 7.51 5.05
CA ILE A 189 12.78 6.99 6.08
C ILE A 189 12.39 5.56 6.47
N PHE A 190 11.10 5.28 6.61
CA PHE A 190 10.59 3.93 6.86
C PHE A 190 11.01 2.96 5.75
N TYR A 191 10.79 3.31 4.47
CA TYR A 191 11.14 2.43 3.35
C TYR A 191 12.63 2.13 3.28
N GLU A 192 13.48 3.14 3.45
CA GLU A 192 14.94 2.98 3.44
C GLU A 192 15.41 2.05 4.57
N LYS A 193 14.85 2.18 5.78
CA LYS A 193 15.20 1.34 6.94
C LYS A 193 14.57 -0.06 6.90
N ALA A 194 13.37 -0.19 6.36
CA ALA A 194 12.66 -1.46 6.26
C ALA A 194 13.17 -2.32 5.10
N PHE A 195 13.62 -1.69 4.02
CA PHE A 195 14.08 -2.35 2.81
C PHE A 195 15.43 -1.76 2.36
N PRO A 196 16.56 -2.18 2.95
CA PRO A 196 17.88 -1.66 2.61
C PRO A 196 18.27 -1.82 1.13
N ALA A 197 17.62 -2.73 0.40
CA ALA A 197 17.79 -2.87 -1.04
C ALA A 197 17.35 -1.63 -1.84
N ILE A 198 16.39 -0.84 -1.32
CA ILE A 198 15.93 0.40 -1.96
C ILE A 198 17.07 1.42 -2.02
N ALA A 199 17.92 1.48 -1.00
CA ALA A 199 19.06 2.39 -0.97
C ALA A 199 20.12 2.08 -2.04
N LYS A 200 20.04 0.91 -2.70
CA LYS A 200 20.93 0.51 -3.80
C LYS A 200 20.41 0.93 -5.18
N LEU A 201 19.17 1.38 -5.26
CA LEU A 201 18.55 1.83 -6.51
C LEU A 201 19.05 3.23 -6.89
N SER A 202 18.95 3.58 -8.17
CA SER A 202 19.24 4.94 -8.64
C SER A 202 18.27 5.95 -8.02
N VAL A 203 18.63 7.23 -8.02
CA VAL A 203 17.75 8.29 -7.49
C VAL A 203 16.44 8.35 -8.27
N GLU A 204 16.49 8.15 -9.58
CA GLU A 204 15.33 8.12 -10.47
C GLU A 204 14.40 6.94 -10.17
N GLU A 205 14.97 5.75 -9.90
CA GLU A 205 14.20 4.57 -9.50
C GLU A 205 13.55 4.76 -8.13
N GLN A 206 14.28 5.33 -7.16
CA GLN A 206 13.73 5.65 -5.85
C GLN A 206 12.57 6.66 -5.95
N ASP A 207 12.71 7.69 -6.78
CA ASP A 207 11.68 8.70 -7.03
C ASP A 207 10.45 8.08 -7.73
N LEU A 208 10.66 7.20 -8.72
CA LEU A 208 9.58 6.47 -9.38
C LEU A 208 8.82 5.56 -8.40
N LEU A 209 9.53 4.86 -7.52
CA LEU A 209 8.92 4.07 -6.45
C LEU A 209 8.12 4.94 -5.49
N ALA A 210 8.69 6.06 -5.03
CA ALA A 210 8.03 6.99 -4.13
C ALA A 210 6.72 7.51 -4.75
N LYS A 211 6.77 7.98 -6.01
CA LYS A 211 5.60 8.45 -6.75
C LYS A 211 4.52 7.39 -6.93
N SER A 212 4.92 6.15 -7.19
CA SER A 212 3.99 5.06 -7.53
C SER A 212 3.34 4.41 -6.30
N TYR A 213 4.05 4.37 -5.17
CA TYR A 213 3.66 3.59 -4.00
C TYR A 213 3.33 4.42 -2.76
N PHE A 214 3.92 5.60 -2.57
CA PHE A 214 3.67 6.37 -1.34
C PHE A 214 2.21 6.82 -1.20
N PRO A 215 1.53 7.31 -2.26
CA PRO A 215 0.11 7.62 -2.17
C PRO A 215 -0.73 6.40 -1.76
N LYS A 216 -0.45 5.23 -2.34
CA LYS A 216 -1.13 3.96 -2.03
C LYS A 216 -0.88 3.54 -0.58
N PHE A 217 0.36 3.67 -0.12
CA PHE A 217 0.72 3.38 1.27
C PHE A 217 0.01 4.31 2.24
N ALA A 218 0.00 5.62 1.97
CA ALA A 218 -0.69 6.62 2.79
C ALA A 218 -2.19 6.32 2.89
N ILE A 219 -2.83 5.91 1.80
CA ILE A 219 -4.23 5.48 1.79
C ILE A 219 -4.42 4.27 2.71
N VAL A 220 -3.64 3.21 2.54
CA VAL A 220 -3.77 1.99 3.35
C VAL A 220 -3.52 2.28 4.84
N ASP A 221 -2.49 3.08 5.16
CA ASP A 221 -2.17 3.50 6.52
C ASP A 221 -3.32 4.32 7.14
N ASN A 222 -3.85 5.30 6.40
CA ASN A 222 -4.96 6.13 6.85
C ASN A 222 -6.25 5.32 7.03
N MET A 223 -6.57 4.40 6.12
CA MET A 223 -7.72 3.49 6.25
C MET A 223 -7.57 2.56 7.47
N HIS A 224 -6.38 1.99 7.65
CA HIS A 224 -6.09 1.14 8.81
C HIS A 224 -6.29 1.90 10.13
N ARG A 225 -5.74 3.12 10.22
CA ARG A 225 -5.93 3.99 11.39
C ARG A 225 -7.37 4.37 11.58
N THR A 226 -8.06 4.75 10.51
CA THR A 226 -9.48 5.12 10.57
C THR A 226 -10.31 4.01 11.16
N ARG A 227 -10.17 2.77 10.66
CA ARG A 227 -10.85 1.61 11.23
C ARG A 227 -10.46 1.37 12.69
N LYS A 228 -9.19 1.55 13.06
CA LYS A 228 -8.71 1.35 14.44
C LYS A 228 -9.23 2.41 15.43
N VAL A 229 -9.35 3.65 14.98
CA VAL A 229 -9.76 4.81 15.78
C VAL A 229 -11.29 4.91 15.83
N TRP A 230 -11.94 4.90 14.66
CA TRP A 230 -13.37 5.18 14.50
C TRP A 230 -14.26 3.94 14.31
N GLY A 231 -13.67 2.76 14.10
CA GLY A 231 -14.42 1.52 13.85
C GLY A 231 -14.89 1.36 12.39
N ASP A 232 -15.37 2.44 11.77
CA ASP A 232 -15.74 2.50 10.36
C ASP A 232 -15.23 3.78 9.66
N MET A 233 -15.55 3.93 8.37
CA MET A 233 -15.13 5.08 7.53
C MET A 233 -16.33 5.90 7.04
N LYS A 234 -17.47 5.88 7.73
CA LYS A 234 -18.70 6.53 7.23
C LYS A 234 -18.64 8.05 7.32
N ARG A 235 -18.13 8.56 8.44
CA ARG A 235 -18.13 9.98 8.75
C ARG A 235 -16.73 10.56 8.87
N PHE A 236 -15.80 9.84 9.48
CA PHE A 236 -14.46 10.35 9.75
C PHE A 236 -13.42 9.52 9.02
N ILE A 237 -12.38 10.21 8.53
CA ILE A 237 -11.18 9.57 8.00
C ILE A 237 -9.95 10.21 8.62
N MET A 238 -9.02 9.38 9.08
CA MET A 238 -7.72 9.84 9.54
C MET A 238 -6.95 10.43 8.36
N ALA A 239 -6.52 11.68 8.47
CA ALA A 239 -5.70 12.35 7.47
C ALA A 239 -4.20 12.16 7.76
N SER A 240 -3.84 12.01 9.03
CA SER A 240 -2.48 11.76 9.51
C SER A 240 -2.50 10.90 10.79
N VAL A 241 -1.41 10.87 11.57
CA VAL A 241 -1.36 10.13 12.83
C VAL A 241 -2.21 10.76 13.93
N VAL A 242 -2.36 12.10 13.94
CA VAL A 242 -3.12 12.84 14.97
C VAL A 242 -4.22 13.75 14.40
N SER A 243 -4.52 13.65 13.10
CA SER A 243 -5.55 14.47 12.47
C SER A 243 -6.59 13.66 11.72
N THR A 244 -7.77 14.25 11.56
CA THR A 244 -8.93 13.65 10.92
C THR A 244 -9.69 14.67 10.07
N ILE A 245 -10.43 14.16 9.08
CA ILE A 245 -11.35 14.91 8.22
C ILE A 245 -12.77 14.40 8.49
N ASP A 246 -13.74 15.32 8.54
CA ASP A 246 -15.18 14.98 8.53
C ASP A 246 -15.66 14.93 7.08
N LEU A 247 -16.01 13.73 6.62
CA LEU A 247 -16.50 13.47 5.27
C LEU A 247 -17.87 14.13 5.00
N THR A 248 -18.59 14.54 6.04
CA THR A 248 -19.85 15.29 5.90
C THR A 248 -19.62 16.80 5.77
N ARG A 249 -18.40 17.27 6.00
CA ARG A 249 -18.01 18.69 6.00
C ARG A 249 -16.73 18.94 5.21
N LEU A 250 -16.71 18.48 3.96
CA LEU A 250 -15.55 18.64 3.07
C LEU A 250 -15.29 20.10 2.68
N ASP A 251 -16.32 20.95 2.71
CA ASP A 251 -16.24 22.41 2.58
C ASP A 251 -15.17 23.01 3.50
N LEU A 252 -15.18 22.62 4.78
CA LEU A 252 -14.19 23.05 5.76
C LEU A 252 -12.76 22.58 5.43
N CYS A 253 -12.64 21.44 4.73
CA CYS A 253 -11.34 20.91 4.36
C CYS A 253 -10.75 21.68 3.16
N PHE A 254 -11.58 22.12 2.22
CA PHE A 254 -11.12 22.76 0.98
C PHE A 254 -11.11 24.29 1.03
N GLY A 255 -11.65 24.90 2.10
CA GLY A 255 -11.64 26.35 2.25
C GLY A 255 -12.60 27.06 1.30
N GLU A 256 -13.67 26.37 0.88
CA GLU A 256 -14.79 26.97 0.16
C GLU A 256 -15.75 27.56 1.20
N GLU A 257 -15.43 28.74 1.72
CA GLU A 257 -16.38 29.64 2.40
C GLU A 257 -16.73 30.83 1.49
#